data_AF-A0A4Q4KLX9-F1
#
_entry.id   AF-A0A4Q4KLX9-F1
#
_cell.length_a   1.000
_cell.length_b   1.000
_cell.length_c   1.000
_cell.angle_alpha   90.00
_cell.angle_beta   90.00
_cell.angle_gamma   90.00
#
_symmetry.space_group_name_H-M   'P 1'
#
loop_
_entity.id
_entity.type
_entity.pdbx_description
1 polymer ?
#
loop_
_entity_poly.entity_id
_entity_poly.type
_entity_poly.pdbx_seq_one_letter_code
_entity_poly.pdbx_strand_id
1 'polypeptide(L)'
;MNKVIKSFALSVLLLTFSSCDVLNSAAETILETSNEGEGRKRLSNEDVIAGLKEALTVGIRNAVDVTAITNGFLENNEIKLPFPESANAMKEKAMEWGLDAQVEKVVTTLNRAAEDAAKEAAPIFIQAIKNMTVQDGFAILNGGEGAATDFLRRNTTNELIVVFAPKVQTSIEKVKLTEYWEPVATRYNQAMFFTGGEKVDTDLNNYVTERAIDGLFTMVAKEENKIRKDPAARVTELLERVFGSLSN
;
A
#
# COMPACT_ATOMS: atom_id res chain seq x y z
N MET A 1 46.66 24.14 71.08
CA MET A 1 46.53 25.55 70.69
C MET A 1 46.62 25.66 69.18
N ASN A 2 45.54 26.20 68.61
CA ASN A 2 45.40 26.99 67.37
C ASN A 2 45.76 26.41 65.99
N LYS A 3 44.67 26.32 65.20
CA LYS A 3 44.55 26.19 63.74
C LYS A 3 45.45 27.17 62.98
N VAL A 4 45.96 26.74 61.82
CA VAL A 4 46.07 27.61 60.63
C VAL A 4 45.76 26.81 59.37
N ILE A 5 44.83 27.38 58.62
CA ILE A 5 44.25 26.97 57.33
C ILE A 5 45.26 27.23 56.21
N LYS A 6 45.41 26.31 55.25
CA LYS A 6 45.90 26.65 53.91
C LYS A 6 45.07 25.93 52.84
N SER A 7 44.45 26.75 51.99
CA SER A 7 43.68 26.40 50.81
C SER A 7 44.44 25.44 49.89
N PHE A 8 43.77 24.36 49.49
CA PHE A 8 44.16 23.58 48.32
C PHE A 8 43.11 23.84 47.24
N ALA A 9 43.51 24.57 46.20
CA ALA A 9 42.66 24.87 45.05
C ALA A 9 42.44 23.58 44.24
N LEU A 10 41.21 23.08 44.25
CA LEU A 10 40.78 21.92 43.47
C LEU A 10 40.45 22.40 42.05
N SER A 11 41.39 22.23 41.12
CA SER A 11 41.13 22.39 39.69
C SER A 11 40.42 21.13 39.19
N VAL A 12 39.09 21.17 39.14
CA VAL A 12 38.27 20.15 38.46
C VAL A 12 38.10 20.61 37.02
N LEU A 13 38.78 19.87 36.14
CA LEU A 13 38.71 19.93 34.70
C LEU A 13 37.30 19.54 34.23
N LEU A 14 36.52 20.51 33.75
CA LEU A 14 35.24 20.32 33.07
C LEU A 14 35.50 19.67 31.70
N LEU A 15 35.36 18.35 31.62
CA LEU A 15 35.21 17.62 30.36
C LEU A 15 33.81 17.90 29.81
N THR A 16 33.73 18.89 28.92
CA THR A 16 32.56 19.10 28.05
C THR A 16 32.65 18.08 26.90
N PHE A 17 31.70 17.13 26.88
CA PHE A 17 31.49 16.30 25.71
C PHE A 17 30.76 17.13 24.64
N SER A 18 31.51 17.65 23.68
CA SER A 18 30.97 18.15 22.42
C SER A 18 30.65 16.95 21.51
N SER A 19 29.45 16.40 21.66
CA SER A 19 28.86 15.48 20.69
C SER A 19 27.64 16.15 20.08
N CYS A 20 27.81 16.80 18.93
CA CYS A 20 26.77 17.10 17.95
C CYS A 20 27.41 17.86 16.78
N ASP A 21 27.93 17.15 15.78
CA ASP A 21 28.18 17.75 14.46
C ASP A 21 28.18 16.71 13.31
N VAL A 22 27.30 15.70 13.42
CA VAL A 22 27.10 14.71 12.35
C VAL A 22 25.63 14.66 11.88
N LEU A 23 24.74 15.43 12.52
CA LEU A 23 23.32 15.50 12.16
C LEU A 23 22.97 16.65 11.19
N ASN A 24 23.89 17.59 10.96
CA ASN A 24 23.65 18.73 10.06
C ASN A 24 24.14 18.49 8.62
N SER A 25 24.94 17.45 8.38
CA SER A 25 25.49 17.14 7.04
C SER A 25 24.52 16.35 6.15
N ALA A 26 23.36 15.92 6.67
CA ALA A 26 22.33 15.22 5.91
C ALA A 26 21.17 16.13 5.43
N ALA A 27 21.17 17.40 5.82
CA ALA A 27 20.13 18.37 5.45
C ALA A 27 20.43 19.11 4.13
N GLU A 28 21.64 18.97 3.59
CA GLU A 28 22.12 19.74 2.43
C GLU A 28 22.43 18.83 1.23
N THR A 29 21.53 17.91 0.90
CA THR A 29 21.52 17.35 -0.46
C THR A 29 20.80 18.34 -1.37
N ILE A 30 21.48 19.44 -1.73
CA ILE A 30 21.02 20.35 -2.76
C ILE A 30 21.15 19.59 -4.08
N LEU A 31 20.02 19.23 -4.70
CA LEU A 31 19.99 18.78 -6.08
C LEU A 31 20.36 19.98 -6.97
N GLU A 32 21.65 20.18 -7.20
CA GLU A 32 22.15 21.24 -8.08
C GLU A 32 21.81 20.90 -9.53
N THR A 33 20.72 21.49 -10.04
CA THR A 33 20.49 21.55 -11.47
C THR A 33 21.44 22.59 -12.06
N SER A 34 22.57 22.16 -12.59
CA SER A 34 23.44 22.99 -13.41
C SER A 34 22.77 23.22 -14.77
N ASN A 35 21.99 24.29 -14.88
CA ASN A 35 21.71 24.92 -16.15
C ASN A 35 21.70 26.43 -15.95
N GLU A 36 22.78 27.07 -16.39
CA GLU A 36 22.87 28.51 -16.56
C GLU A 36 21.86 28.93 -17.65
N GLY A 37 20.73 29.50 -17.21
CA GLY A 37 19.69 29.99 -18.11
C GLY A 37 18.45 30.44 -17.33
N GLU A 38 18.36 31.76 -17.13
CA GLU A 38 17.20 32.57 -16.69
C GLU A 38 16.07 31.90 -15.86
N GLY A 39 15.96 32.31 -14.59
CA GLY A 39 14.67 32.45 -13.91
C GLY A 39 14.06 31.22 -13.20
N ARG A 40 14.67 30.03 -13.23
CA ARG A 40 14.13 28.88 -12.47
C ARG A 40 14.61 28.88 -11.01
N LYS A 41 13.72 29.25 -10.10
CA LYS A 41 13.90 29.17 -8.64
C LYS A 41 14.37 27.76 -8.25
N ARG A 42 15.54 27.59 -7.61
CA ARG A 42 16.04 26.30 -7.08
C ARG A 42 14.95 25.61 -6.24
N LEU A 43 14.75 24.29 -6.40
CA LEU A 43 13.83 23.53 -5.54
C LEU A 43 14.43 23.39 -4.15
N SER A 44 13.64 23.63 -3.10
CA SER A 44 14.00 23.20 -1.76
C SER A 44 13.62 21.73 -1.54
N ASN A 45 14.16 21.10 -0.49
CA ASN A 45 13.76 19.74 -0.11
C ASN A 45 12.25 19.68 0.20
N GLU A 46 11.69 20.72 0.81
CA GLU A 46 10.26 20.82 1.10
C GLU A 46 9.42 20.87 -0.18
N ASP A 47 9.86 21.61 -1.20
CA ASP A 47 9.19 21.66 -2.50
C ASP A 47 9.19 20.26 -3.15
N VAL A 48 10.31 19.55 -3.11
CA VAL A 48 10.44 18.19 -3.66
C VAL A 48 9.47 17.23 -2.98
N ILE A 49 9.42 17.25 -1.64
CA ILE A 49 8.55 16.37 -0.85
C ILE A 49 7.08 16.72 -1.04
N ALA A 50 6.73 18.00 -1.11
CA ALA A 50 5.36 18.44 -1.37
C ALA A 50 4.87 17.95 -2.73
N GLY A 51 5.70 18.09 -3.77
CA GLY A 51 5.42 17.56 -5.10
C GLY A 51 5.19 16.05 -5.05
N LEU A 52 6.12 15.29 -4.47
CA LEU A 52 5.98 13.84 -4.35
C LEU A 52 4.66 13.44 -3.66
N LYS A 53 4.31 14.08 -2.54
CA LYS A 53 3.04 13.81 -1.83
C LYS A 53 1.82 14.07 -2.72
N GLU A 54 1.85 15.12 -3.52
CA GLU A 54 0.79 15.44 -4.47
C GLU A 54 0.67 14.36 -5.56
N ALA A 55 1.77 13.95 -6.20
CA ALA A 55 1.77 12.86 -7.19
C ALA A 55 1.18 11.58 -6.60
N LEU A 56 1.68 11.18 -5.43
CA LEU A 56 1.21 9.96 -4.77
C LEU A 56 -0.27 10.06 -4.43
N THR A 57 -0.74 11.24 -3.99
CA THR A 57 -2.17 11.45 -3.72
C THR A 57 -3.02 11.28 -4.98
N VAL A 58 -2.58 11.79 -6.13
CA VAL A 58 -3.27 11.64 -7.41
C VAL A 58 -3.25 10.18 -7.86
N GLY A 59 -2.08 9.53 -7.86
CA GLY A 59 -1.94 8.12 -8.25
C GLY A 59 -2.79 7.19 -7.38
N ILE A 60 -2.88 7.46 -6.07
CA ILE A 60 -3.75 6.72 -5.16
C ILE A 60 -5.22 6.92 -5.48
N ARG A 61 -5.66 8.14 -5.80
CA ARG A 61 -7.05 8.37 -6.20
C ARG A 61 -7.38 7.60 -7.46
N ASN A 62 -6.52 7.65 -8.48
CA ASN A 62 -6.72 6.88 -9.71
C ASN A 62 -6.80 5.36 -9.45
N ALA A 63 -5.89 4.83 -8.63
CA ALA A 63 -5.88 3.42 -8.26
C ALA A 63 -7.14 3.00 -7.49
N VAL A 64 -7.61 3.82 -6.55
CA VAL A 64 -8.85 3.56 -5.82
C VAL A 64 -10.07 3.70 -6.74
N ASP A 65 -10.16 4.74 -7.56
CA ASP A 65 -11.28 4.98 -8.46
C ASP A 65 -11.49 3.82 -9.44
N VAL A 66 -10.42 3.19 -9.92
CA VAL A 66 -10.54 2.05 -10.84
C VAL A 66 -10.90 0.75 -10.13
N THR A 67 -10.59 0.61 -8.83
CA THR A 67 -10.85 -0.61 -8.05
C THR A 67 -12.17 -0.56 -7.29
N ALA A 68 -12.67 0.64 -6.99
CA ALA A 68 -13.86 0.88 -6.18
C ALA A 68 -15.17 0.94 -6.99
N ILE A 69 -15.09 0.89 -8.32
CA ILE A 69 -16.25 0.92 -9.22
C ILE A 69 -16.75 -0.49 -9.53
N THR A 70 -18.02 -0.57 -9.94
CA THR A 70 -18.57 -1.79 -10.53
C THR A 70 -17.70 -2.22 -11.70
N ASN A 71 -17.26 -3.48 -11.66
CA ASN A 71 -16.38 -4.17 -12.62
C ASN A 71 -14.90 -3.79 -12.50
N GLY A 72 -14.54 -2.93 -11.55
CA GLY A 72 -13.16 -2.56 -11.27
C GLY A 72 -12.27 -3.75 -10.97
N PHE A 73 -12.81 -4.73 -10.24
CA PHE A 73 -12.15 -6.03 -10.05
C PHE A 73 -12.60 -7.07 -11.08
N LEU A 74 -13.92 -7.22 -11.29
CA LEU A 74 -14.47 -8.36 -12.04
C LEU A 74 -14.00 -8.44 -13.50
N GLU A 75 -13.81 -7.30 -14.15
CA GLU A 75 -13.39 -7.20 -15.56
C GLU A 75 -11.90 -6.87 -15.72
N ASN A 76 -11.16 -6.73 -14.61
CA ASN A 76 -9.74 -6.46 -14.62
C ASN A 76 -8.93 -7.74 -14.38
N ASN A 77 -8.36 -8.30 -15.44
CA ASN A 77 -7.62 -9.57 -15.40
C ASN A 77 -6.41 -9.60 -14.44
N GLU A 78 -5.86 -8.44 -14.06
CA GLU A 78 -4.70 -8.37 -13.17
C GLU A 78 -5.07 -8.49 -11.69
N ILE A 79 -6.32 -8.13 -11.34
CA ILE A 79 -6.75 -8.06 -9.94
C ILE A 79 -8.03 -8.83 -9.67
N LYS A 80 -8.71 -9.33 -10.71
CA LYS A 80 -9.92 -10.15 -10.60
C LYS A 80 -9.70 -11.26 -9.57
N LEU A 81 -10.63 -11.36 -8.63
CA LEU A 81 -10.68 -12.47 -7.68
C LEU A 81 -11.23 -13.69 -8.42
N PRO A 82 -10.42 -14.73 -8.69
CA PRO A 82 -10.95 -15.97 -9.21
C PRO A 82 -11.72 -16.71 -8.10
N PHE A 83 -12.36 -17.80 -8.50
CA PHE A 83 -12.81 -18.80 -7.54
C PHE A 83 -11.61 -19.26 -6.69
N PRO A 84 -11.75 -19.42 -5.36
CA PRO A 84 -10.63 -19.79 -4.50
C PRO A 84 -9.93 -21.05 -5.00
N GLU A 85 -8.61 -20.99 -5.18
CA GLU A 85 -7.81 -22.10 -5.72
C GLU A 85 -7.93 -23.36 -4.85
N SER A 86 -7.95 -23.16 -3.53
CA SER A 86 -8.16 -24.22 -2.55
C SER A 86 -9.47 -24.98 -2.77
N ALA A 87 -10.45 -24.38 -3.45
CA ALA A 87 -11.76 -24.95 -3.74
C ALA A 87 -11.95 -25.36 -5.22
N ASN A 88 -10.88 -25.45 -6.02
CA ASN A 88 -10.98 -25.73 -7.46
C ASN A 88 -11.67 -27.07 -7.77
N ALA A 89 -11.43 -28.13 -7.00
CA ALA A 89 -12.12 -29.41 -7.18
C ALA A 89 -13.64 -29.31 -6.93
N MET A 90 -14.06 -28.47 -5.98
CA MET A 90 -15.48 -28.21 -5.73
C MET A 90 -16.11 -27.46 -6.91
N LYS A 91 -15.38 -26.48 -7.47
CA LYS A 91 -15.79 -25.77 -8.68
C LYS A 91 -15.97 -26.73 -9.86
N GLU A 92 -14.98 -27.57 -10.15
CA GLU A 92 -15.03 -28.55 -11.23
C GLU A 92 -16.26 -29.46 -11.09
N LYS A 93 -16.51 -29.95 -9.88
CA LYS A 93 -17.68 -30.80 -9.63
C LYS A 93 -19.01 -30.08 -9.81
N ALA A 94 -19.09 -28.82 -9.38
CA ALA A 94 -20.27 -27.99 -9.60
C ALA A 94 -20.53 -27.78 -11.10
N MET A 95 -19.49 -27.53 -11.89
CA MET A 95 -19.59 -27.40 -13.35
C MET A 95 -20.03 -28.71 -14.02
N GLU A 96 -19.51 -29.87 -13.60
CA GLU A 96 -19.98 -31.18 -14.10
C GLU A 96 -21.48 -31.42 -13.85
N TRP A 97 -22.02 -30.83 -12.78
CA TRP A 97 -23.45 -30.91 -12.43
C TRP A 97 -24.31 -29.83 -13.11
N GLY A 98 -23.73 -29.01 -14.00
CA GLY A 98 -24.43 -27.94 -14.71
C GLY A 98 -24.73 -26.71 -13.82
N LEU A 99 -23.92 -26.48 -12.78
CA LEU A 99 -24.05 -25.35 -11.86
C LEU A 99 -23.14 -24.17 -12.22
N ASP A 100 -22.83 -24.00 -13.50
CA ASP A 100 -21.93 -22.95 -14.02
C ASP A 100 -22.37 -21.55 -13.57
N ALA A 101 -23.68 -21.28 -13.61
CA ALA A 101 -24.24 -19.99 -13.20
C ALA A 101 -24.01 -19.70 -11.70
N GLN A 102 -24.02 -20.73 -10.84
CA GLN A 102 -23.75 -20.59 -9.42
C GLN A 102 -22.28 -20.29 -9.19
N VAL A 103 -21.37 -20.98 -9.90
CA VAL A 103 -19.94 -20.72 -9.86
C VAL A 103 -19.63 -19.28 -10.29
N GLU A 104 -20.22 -18.83 -11.40
CA GLU A 104 -20.06 -17.46 -11.89
C GLU A 104 -20.62 -16.43 -10.90
N LYS A 105 -21.75 -16.73 -10.26
CA LYS A 105 -22.33 -15.89 -9.21
C LYS A 105 -21.39 -15.76 -8.01
N VAL A 106 -20.75 -16.85 -7.57
CA VAL A 106 -19.73 -16.79 -6.51
C VAL A 106 -18.62 -15.83 -6.91
N VAL A 107 -17.99 -16.05 -8.07
CA VAL A 107 -16.90 -15.20 -8.57
C VAL A 107 -17.35 -13.73 -8.62
N THR A 108 -18.52 -13.46 -9.17
CA THR A 108 -19.09 -12.12 -9.22
C THR A 108 -19.21 -11.52 -7.83
N THR A 109 -19.78 -12.24 -6.86
CA THR A 109 -19.90 -11.78 -5.47
C THR A 109 -18.57 -11.45 -4.84
N LEU A 110 -17.56 -12.32 -4.98
CA LEU A 110 -16.23 -12.09 -4.40
C LEU A 110 -15.62 -10.78 -4.93
N ASN A 111 -15.76 -10.54 -6.24
CA ASN A 111 -15.29 -9.30 -6.85
C ASN A 111 -16.10 -8.08 -6.43
N ARG A 112 -17.43 -8.19 -6.28
CA ARG A 112 -18.26 -7.08 -5.74
C ARG A 112 -17.87 -6.72 -4.32
N ALA A 113 -17.57 -7.72 -3.49
CA ALA A 113 -17.12 -7.51 -2.13
C ALA A 113 -15.76 -6.79 -2.08
N ALA A 114 -14.84 -7.14 -2.98
CA ALA A 114 -13.57 -6.42 -3.14
C ALA A 114 -13.77 -4.96 -3.60
N GLU A 115 -14.63 -4.73 -4.59
CA GLU A 115 -14.99 -3.39 -5.09
C GLU A 115 -15.62 -2.52 -3.99
N ASP A 116 -16.53 -3.08 -3.20
CA ASP A 116 -17.17 -2.38 -2.08
C ASP A 116 -16.18 -2.03 -0.97
N ALA A 117 -15.22 -2.91 -0.67
CA ALA A 117 -14.18 -2.65 0.33
C ALA A 117 -13.18 -1.59 -0.14
N ALA A 118 -12.79 -1.61 -1.42
CA ALA A 118 -11.82 -0.68 -2.00
C ALA A 118 -12.23 0.80 -1.88
N LYS A 119 -13.54 1.09 -1.80
CA LYS A 119 -14.09 2.44 -1.57
C LYS A 119 -13.53 3.12 -0.31
N GLU A 120 -13.11 2.34 0.68
CA GLU A 120 -12.63 2.86 1.96
C GLU A 120 -11.13 3.17 1.98
N ALA A 121 -10.39 2.81 0.92
CA ALA A 121 -8.92 2.84 0.94
C ALA A 121 -8.30 4.24 0.83
N ALA A 122 -8.91 5.13 0.04
CA ALA A 122 -8.35 6.46 -0.24
C ALA A 122 -7.97 7.26 1.02
N PRO A 123 -8.82 7.42 2.05
CA PRO A 123 -8.45 8.18 3.25
C PRO A 123 -7.24 7.59 4.00
N ILE A 124 -7.10 6.26 4.05
CA ILE A 124 -6.00 5.57 4.72
C ILE A 124 -4.67 5.89 4.05
N PHE A 125 -4.61 5.75 2.72
CA PHE A 125 -3.41 6.08 1.96
C PHE A 125 -3.05 7.56 2.02
N ILE A 126 -4.04 8.46 1.87
CA ILE A 126 -3.81 9.89 1.94
C ILE A 126 -3.26 10.28 3.32
N GLN A 127 -3.74 9.65 4.39
CA GLN A 127 -3.21 9.88 5.73
C GLN A 127 -1.76 9.40 5.87
N ALA A 128 -1.41 8.23 5.33
CA ALA A 128 -0.03 7.74 5.30
C ALA A 128 0.90 8.67 4.49
N ILE A 129 0.45 9.18 3.34
CA ILE A 129 1.20 10.15 2.52
C ILE A 129 1.41 11.45 3.27
N LYS A 130 0.39 11.96 3.97
CA LYS A 130 0.51 13.17 4.79
C LYS A 130 1.55 12.99 5.89
N ASN A 131 1.55 11.83 6.55
CA ASN A 131 2.45 11.48 7.65
C ASN A 131 3.87 11.09 7.20
N MET A 132 4.11 10.93 5.90
CA MET A 132 5.43 10.62 5.34
C MET A 132 6.47 11.69 5.73
N THR A 133 7.62 11.23 6.23
CA THR A 133 8.74 12.11 6.58
C THR A 133 9.50 12.58 5.35
N VAL A 134 10.38 13.57 5.51
CA VAL A 134 11.28 14.02 4.43
C VAL A 134 12.20 12.87 3.99
N GLN A 135 12.70 12.08 4.95
CA GLN A 135 13.56 10.93 4.71
C GLN A 135 12.83 9.84 3.91
N ASP A 136 11.58 9.53 4.26
CA ASP A 136 10.76 8.58 3.51
C ASP A 136 10.55 9.04 2.06
N GLY A 137 10.27 10.33 1.85
CA GLY A 137 10.04 10.83 0.51
C GLY A 137 11.31 10.78 -0.36
N PHE A 138 12.49 11.06 0.19
CA PHE A 138 13.74 10.85 -0.55
C PHE A 138 14.05 9.37 -0.78
N ALA A 139 13.73 8.49 0.17
CA ALA A 139 13.88 7.05 -0.02
C ALA A 139 12.97 6.55 -1.16
N ILE A 140 11.74 7.06 -1.25
CA ILE A 140 10.83 6.76 -2.36
C ILE A 140 11.39 7.31 -3.67
N LEU A 141 11.81 8.58 -3.69
CA LEU A 141 12.32 9.24 -4.89
C LEU A 141 13.48 8.45 -5.50
N ASN A 142 14.44 8.06 -4.66
CA ASN A 142 15.66 7.33 -5.05
C ASN A 142 15.48 5.81 -5.18
N GLY A 143 14.38 5.25 -4.66
CA GLY A 143 14.16 3.80 -4.57
C GLY A 143 13.72 3.11 -5.87
N GLY A 144 13.36 3.87 -6.90
CA GLY A 144 12.91 3.30 -8.19
C GLY A 144 11.48 2.74 -8.16
N GLU A 145 11.14 1.93 -9.16
CA GLU A 145 9.79 1.34 -9.33
C GLU A 145 9.34 0.58 -8.06
N GLY A 146 8.10 0.84 -7.62
CA GLY A 146 7.51 0.20 -6.45
C GLY A 146 7.88 0.79 -5.09
N ALA A 147 8.83 1.72 -5.00
CA ALA A 147 9.29 2.26 -3.72
C ALA A 147 8.16 2.95 -2.92
N ALA A 148 7.26 3.68 -3.59
CA ALA A 148 6.11 4.29 -2.93
C ALA A 148 5.07 3.23 -2.54
N THR A 149 4.85 2.25 -3.39
CA THR A 149 3.96 1.12 -3.14
C THR A 149 4.39 0.33 -1.91
N ASP A 150 5.68 0.03 -1.77
CA ASP A 150 6.24 -0.69 -0.62
C ASP A 150 6.17 0.14 0.67
N PHE A 151 6.37 1.45 0.57
CA PHE A 151 6.13 2.36 1.70
C PHE A 151 4.66 2.29 2.14
N LEU A 152 3.71 2.45 1.21
CA LEU A 152 2.30 2.43 1.55
C LEU A 152 1.87 1.07 2.08
N ARG A 153 2.31 -0.03 1.47
CA ARG A 153 2.01 -1.39 1.93
C ARG A 153 2.41 -1.60 3.39
N ARG A 154 3.64 -1.24 3.75
CA ARG A 154 4.11 -1.35 5.15
C ARG A 154 3.32 -0.48 6.13
N ASN A 155 2.87 0.70 5.70
CA ASN A 155 2.26 1.68 6.58
C ASN A 155 0.72 1.62 6.64
N THR A 156 0.07 0.86 5.75
CA THR A 156 -1.41 0.89 5.64
C THR A 156 -2.08 -0.47 5.66
N THR A 157 -1.37 -1.59 5.40
CA THR A 157 -2.01 -2.92 5.26
C THR A 157 -2.86 -3.30 6.48
N ASN A 158 -2.38 -3.07 7.70
CA ASN A 158 -3.14 -3.42 8.91
C ASN A 158 -4.44 -2.63 9.03
N GLU A 159 -4.41 -1.33 8.71
CA GLU A 159 -5.60 -0.47 8.75
C GLU A 159 -6.58 -0.83 7.63
N LEU A 160 -6.05 -1.16 6.43
CA LEU A 160 -6.85 -1.68 5.32
C LEU A 160 -7.58 -2.96 5.72
N ILE A 161 -6.90 -3.93 6.37
CA ILE A 161 -7.53 -5.17 6.84
C ILE A 161 -8.69 -4.85 7.81
N VAL A 162 -8.46 -3.98 8.78
CA VAL A 162 -9.47 -3.59 9.79
C VAL A 162 -10.71 -2.96 9.14
N VAL A 163 -10.52 -2.15 8.10
CA VAL A 163 -11.61 -1.44 7.43
C VAL A 163 -12.28 -2.27 6.34
N PHE A 164 -11.53 -3.13 5.64
CA PHE A 164 -12.04 -3.95 4.55
C PHE A 164 -12.86 -5.14 5.05
N ALA A 165 -12.38 -5.84 6.07
CA ALA A 165 -13.03 -7.06 6.59
C ALA A 165 -14.54 -6.89 6.84
N PRO A 166 -15.03 -5.85 7.57
CA PRO A 166 -16.47 -5.68 7.78
C PRO A 166 -17.25 -5.34 6.50
N LYS A 167 -16.63 -4.67 5.52
CA LYS A 167 -17.25 -4.33 4.23
C LYS A 167 -17.39 -5.55 3.32
N VAL A 168 -16.34 -6.38 3.30
CA VAL A 168 -16.32 -7.68 2.63
C VAL A 168 -17.42 -8.57 3.23
N GLN A 169 -17.42 -8.72 4.55
CA GLN A 169 -18.42 -9.53 5.25
C GLN A 169 -19.85 -9.08 4.91
N THR A 170 -20.13 -7.78 5.04
CA THR A 170 -21.45 -7.21 4.68
C THR A 170 -21.83 -7.52 3.23
N SER A 171 -20.87 -7.51 2.30
CA SER A 171 -21.12 -7.74 0.87
C SER A 171 -21.37 -9.21 0.56
N ILE A 172 -20.65 -10.12 1.22
CA ILE A 172 -20.84 -11.57 1.09
C ILE A 172 -22.16 -12.02 1.73
N GLU A 173 -22.52 -11.45 2.88
CA GLU A 173 -23.78 -11.75 3.59
C GLU A 173 -25.02 -11.31 2.80
N LYS A 174 -24.97 -10.17 2.09
CA LYS A 174 -26.09 -9.68 1.26
C LYS A 174 -26.59 -10.71 0.24
N VAL A 175 -25.70 -11.57 -0.26
CA VAL A 175 -26.05 -12.58 -1.25
C VAL A 175 -26.17 -13.99 -0.65
N LYS A 176 -26.11 -14.10 0.68
CA LYS A 176 -26.18 -15.36 1.43
C LYS A 176 -25.14 -16.39 0.98
N LEU A 177 -24.00 -15.95 0.48
CA LEU A 177 -22.99 -16.85 -0.10
C LEU A 177 -22.40 -17.78 0.97
N THR A 178 -22.18 -17.27 2.19
CA THR A 178 -21.72 -18.04 3.35
C THR A 178 -22.71 -19.13 3.77
N GLU A 179 -24.02 -18.88 3.68
CA GLU A 179 -25.07 -19.89 4.00
C GLU A 179 -24.94 -21.16 3.13
N TYR A 180 -24.42 -21.03 1.91
CA TYR A 180 -24.23 -22.15 0.99
C TYR A 180 -22.80 -22.66 0.94
N TRP A 181 -21.81 -21.78 1.10
CA TRP A 181 -20.39 -22.14 1.01
C TRP A 181 -19.93 -23.00 2.18
N GLU A 182 -20.12 -22.52 3.42
CA GLU A 182 -19.54 -23.17 4.60
C GLU A 182 -19.98 -24.64 4.78
N PRO A 183 -21.27 -25.00 4.60
CA PRO A 183 -21.69 -26.39 4.73
C PRO A 183 -21.09 -27.30 3.66
N VAL A 184 -20.95 -26.79 2.42
CA VAL A 184 -20.39 -27.56 1.29
C VAL A 184 -18.89 -27.73 1.48
N ALA A 185 -18.18 -26.64 1.78
CA ALA A 185 -16.75 -26.62 2.06
C ALA A 185 -16.39 -27.54 3.24
N THR A 186 -17.17 -27.51 4.32
CA THR A 186 -16.97 -28.36 5.50
C THR A 186 -17.13 -29.84 5.15
N ARG A 187 -18.19 -30.21 4.41
CA ARG A 187 -18.41 -31.60 3.99
C ARG A 187 -17.34 -32.09 3.02
N TYR A 188 -16.92 -31.24 2.09
CA TYR A 188 -15.79 -31.54 1.20
C TYR A 188 -14.52 -31.79 2.03
N ASN A 189 -14.16 -30.89 2.95
CA ASN A 189 -12.99 -31.03 3.82
C ASN A 189 -13.04 -32.30 4.69
N GLN A 190 -14.22 -32.73 5.14
CA GLN A 190 -14.41 -34.01 5.81
C GLN A 190 -14.15 -35.20 4.88
N ALA A 191 -14.66 -35.19 3.65
CA ALA A 191 -14.38 -36.23 2.67
C ALA A 191 -12.88 -36.32 2.33
N MET A 192 -12.22 -35.17 2.16
CA MET A 192 -10.78 -35.11 1.87
C MET A 192 -9.90 -35.64 3.01
N PHE A 193 -10.35 -35.53 4.26
CA PHE A 193 -9.67 -36.20 5.38
C PHE A 193 -9.59 -37.73 5.22
N PHE A 194 -10.62 -38.34 4.61
CA PHE A 194 -10.64 -39.79 4.38
C PHE A 194 -9.94 -40.20 3.07
N THR A 195 -9.91 -39.33 2.06
CA THR A 195 -9.30 -39.63 0.75
C THR A 195 -7.86 -39.12 0.60
N GLY A 196 -7.38 -38.30 1.54
CA GLY A 196 -6.00 -37.82 1.60
C GLY A 196 -5.68 -36.64 0.67
N GLY A 197 -6.68 -35.88 0.20
CA GLY A 197 -6.40 -34.70 -0.63
C GLY A 197 -6.55 -33.36 0.10
N GLU A 198 -6.44 -32.26 -0.66
CA GLU A 198 -6.29 -30.90 -0.12
C GLU A 198 -7.61 -30.33 0.42
N LYS A 199 -7.48 -29.50 1.47
CA LYS A 199 -8.61 -28.80 2.09
C LYS A 199 -8.87 -27.48 1.39
N VAL A 200 -10.13 -27.10 1.31
CA VAL A 200 -10.57 -25.79 0.87
C VAL A 200 -10.56 -24.80 2.04
N ASP A 201 -10.32 -23.52 1.73
CA ASP A 201 -10.54 -22.44 2.68
C ASP A 201 -12.04 -22.23 2.91
N THR A 202 -12.46 -22.25 4.16
CA THR A 202 -13.85 -22.03 4.54
C THR A 202 -14.17 -20.55 4.73
N ASP A 203 -13.17 -19.70 4.95
CA ASP A 203 -13.36 -18.27 5.22
C ASP A 203 -13.19 -17.42 3.96
N LEU A 204 -14.30 -17.26 3.24
CA LEU A 204 -14.36 -16.37 2.08
C LEU A 204 -14.11 -14.90 2.45
N ASN A 205 -14.38 -14.48 3.70
CA ASN A 205 -14.17 -13.09 4.09
C ASN A 205 -12.67 -12.78 4.15
N ASN A 206 -11.88 -13.67 4.74
CA ASN A 206 -10.43 -13.51 4.77
C ASN A 206 -9.84 -13.53 3.36
N TYR A 207 -10.21 -14.53 2.54
CA TYR A 207 -9.77 -14.63 1.15
C TYR A 207 -10.04 -13.35 0.36
N VAL A 208 -11.27 -12.83 0.41
CA VAL A 208 -11.62 -11.61 -0.34
C VAL A 208 -10.89 -10.39 0.22
N THR A 209 -10.75 -10.27 1.54
CA THR A 209 -10.05 -9.14 2.18
C THR A 209 -8.60 -9.06 1.73
N GLU A 210 -7.86 -10.17 1.82
CA GLU A 210 -6.46 -10.24 1.40
C GLU A 210 -6.32 -9.95 -0.10
N ARG A 211 -7.12 -10.61 -0.94
CA ARG A 211 -7.06 -10.42 -2.40
C ARG A 211 -7.48 -9.02 -2.85
N ALA A 212 -8.43 -8.39 -2.16
CA ALA A 212 -8.83 -7.02 -2.44
C ALA A 212 -7.68 -6.04 -2.14
N ILE A 213 -6.99 -6.23 -1.01
CA ILE A 213 -5.83 -5.41 -0.63
C ILE A 213 -4.68 -5.62 -1.63
N ASP A 214 -4.38 -6.86 -2.00
CA ASP A 214 -3.34 -7.14 -2.97
C ASP A 214 -3.65 -6.57 -4.36
N GLY A 215 -4.89 -6.75 -4.84
CA GLY A 215 -5.34 -6.16 -6.10
C GLY A 215 -5.27 -4.64 -6.09
N LEU A 216 -5.67 -4.01 -4.98
CA LEU A 216 -5.53 -2.57 -4.80
C LEU A 216 -4.06 -2.14 -4.91
N PHE A 217 -3.14 -2.81 -4.23
CA PHE A 217 -1.71 -2.48 -4.34
C PHE A 217 -1.12 -2.74 -5.72
N THR A 218 -1.62 -3.74 -6.47
CA THR A 218 -1.26 -3.92 -7.88
C THR A 218 -1.61 -2.67 -8.68
N MET A 219 -2.79 -2.08 -8.47
CA MET A 219 -3.17 -0.84 -9.16
C MET A 219 -2.38 0.38 -8.67
N VAL A 220 -2.04 0.45 -7.38
CA VAL A 220 -1.15 1.50 -6.84
C VAL A 220 0.23 1.44 -7.50
N ALA A 221 0.81 0.24 -7.62
CA ALA A 221 2.11 0.06 -8.28
C ALA A 221 2.08 0.51 -9.75
N LYS A 222 0.98 0.23 -10.45
CA LYS A 222 0.80 0.67 -11.84
C LYS A 222 0.75 2.19 -11.96
N GLU A 223 0.01 2.87 -11.09
CA GLU A 223 -0.05 4.34 -11.09
C GLU A 223 1.29 4.95 -10.67
N GLU A 224 1.99 4.40 -9.67
CA GLU A 224 3.34 4.83 -9.32
C GLU A 224 4.28 4.73 -10.52
N ASN A 225 4.33 3.56 -11.17
CA ASN A 225 5.24 3.32 -12.28
C ASN A 225 4.90 4.19 -13.49
N LYS A 226 3.62 4.48 -13.70
CA LYS A 226 3.16 5.43 -14.73
C LYS A 226 3.70 6.84 -14.45
N ILE A 227 3.56 7.35 -13.23
CA ILE A 227 4.08 8.68 -12.84
C ILE A 227 5.60 8.77 -13.02
N ARG A 228 6.33 7.68 -12.73
CA ARG A 228 7.79 7.62 -12.94
C ARG A 228 8.16 7.67 -14.43
N LYS A 229 7.50 6.86 -15.26
CA LYS A 229 7.87 6.66 -16.67
C LYS A 229 7.35 7.73 -17.62
N ASP A 230 6.15 8.26 -17.37
CA ASP A 230 5.46 9.17 -18.28
C ASP A 230 5.52 10.61 -17.77
N PRO A 231 6.29 11.50 -18.42
CA PRO A 231 6.30 12.91 -18.08
C PRO A 231 4.90 13.56 -18.15
N ALA A 232 4.02 13.11 -19.05
CA ALA A 232 2.66 13.65 -19.16
C ALA A 232 1.77 13.23 -17.96
N ALA A 233 2.14 12.16 -17.25
CA ALA A 233 1.48 11.78 -16.00
C ALA A 233 1.96 12.61 -14.79
N ARG A 234 3.00 13.46 -14.96
CA ARG A 234 3.49 14.40 -13.95
C ARG A 234 2.68 15.69 -14.04
N VAL A 235 1.46 15.64 -13.52
CA VAL A 235 0.39 16.63 -13.72
C VAL A 235 0.74 18.06 -13.24
N THR A 236 1.85 18.25 -12.52
CA THR A 236 2.28 19.56 -12.03
C THR A 236 3.71 19.87 -12.44
N GLU A 237 3.99 21.16 -12.68
CA GLU A 237 5.34 21.66 -12.97
C GLU A 237 6.35 21.26 -11.88
N LEU A 238 5.88 21.14 -10.64
CA LEU A 238 6.70 20.69 -9.51
C LEU A 238 7.11 19.22 -9.67
N LEU A 239 6.20 18.35 -10.10
CA LEU A 239 6.47 16.94 -10.35
C LEU A 239 7.39 16.71 -11.55
N GLU A 240 7.19 17.47 -12.64
CA GLU A 240 8.10 17.42 -13.79
C GLU A 240 9.53 17.75 -13.39
N ARG A 241 9.72 18.75 -12.53
CA ARG A 241 11.03 19.16 -12.06
C ARG A 241 11.68 18.14 -11.13
N VAL A 242 10.92 17.58 -10.18
CA VAL A 242 11.41 16.57 -9.21
C VAL A 242 11.88 15.30 -9.90
N PHE A 243 11.07 14.76 -10.81
CA PHE A 243 11.43 13.53 -11.52
C PHE A 243 12.32 13.79 -12.74
N GLY A 244 12.31 15.00 -13.30
CA GLY A 244 13.21 15.42 -14.37
C GLY A 244 14.67 15.56 -13.92
N SER A 245 14.92 15.90 -12.66
CA SER A 245 16.29 15.92 -12.11
C SER A 245 16.90 14.53 -11.90
N LEU A 246 16.10 13.46 -11.88
CA LEU A 246 16.58 12.08 -11.75
C LEU A 246 16.93 11.42 -13.10
N SER A 247 16.50 11.99 -14.22
CA SER A 247 16.66 11.42 -15.57
C SER A 247 17.90 11.92 -16.31
N ASN A 248 18.81 12.62 -15.64
CA ASN A 248 20.10 13.07 -16.17
C ASN A 248 21.25 12.19 -15.68
#